data_AF-M9R9Q1-F1
#
_entry.id   AF-M9R9Q1-F1
#
_cell.length_a   1.000
_cell.length_b   1.000
_cell.length_c   1.000
_cell.angle_alpha   90.00
_cell.angle_beta   90.00
_cell.angle_gamma   90.00
#
_symmetry.space_group_name_H-M   'P 1'
#
loop_
_entity.id
_entity.type
_entity.pdbx_description
1 polymer ?
#
loop_
_entity_poly.entity_id
_entity_poly.type
_entity_poly.pdbx_seq_one_letter_code
_entity_poly.pdbx_strand_id
1 'polypeptide(L)'
;MFRILAVLALMPSVAAADWSTRPTMFSYDATFDLCTADPTAPDLAATCADALNAAYVLKRAVAWAVYTCQPESIAACAAPFEAEGLPAVAARIAVDTGCDATDIATWPQNAPLLNNHCVAVASDIMIDEGVVPVFAEITCGLLGDECRDLHRIHATLWLDAVLAMSDSDLTQLRLTIAGDDCTASDIDFTILVECDVDRLAEIWANLAQQTEQEN
;
A
#
# COMPACT_ATOMS: atom_id res chain seq x y z
N MET A 1 -57.72 14.76 -23.78
CA MET A 1 -56.66 13.99 -24.46
C MET A 1 -55.32 14.42 -23.88
N PHE A 2 -54.52 13.42 -23.47
CA PHE A 2 -53.14 13.46 -22.95
C PHE A 2 -52.84 14.26 -21.65
N ARG A 3 -52.99 13.53 -20.52
CA ARG A 3 -52.11 13.63 -19.33
C ARG A 3 -50.83 12.85 -19.62
N ILE A 4 -49.64 13.45 -19.47
CA ILE A 4 -48.39 12.82 -18.94
C ILE A 4 -47.56 14.01 -18.38
N LEU A 5 -47.73 14.37 -17.10
CA LEU A 5 -46.92 13.96 -15.94
C LEU A 5 -45.46 14.44 -16.01
N ALA A 6 -45.20 15.46 -15.18
CA ALA A 6 -43.88 15.79 -14.68
C ALA A 6 -43.24 14.55 -14.02
N VAL A 7 -42.19 14.02 -14.64
CA VAL A 7 -41.29 13.03 -14.03
C VAL A 7 -39.85 13.44 -14.36
N LEU A 8 -39.46 14.63 -13.91
CA LEU A 8 -38.07 15.10 -13.92
C LEU A 8 -37.50 15.19 -12.50
N ALA A 9 -38.16 14.56 -11.52
CA ALA A 9 -37.90 14.76 -10.09
C ALA A 9 -37.48 13.49 -9.31
N LEU A 10 -37.15 12.37 -9.96
CA LEU A 10 -36.82 11.13 -9.25
C LEU A 10 -35.76 10.29 -9.96
N MET A 11 -34.65 10.89 -10.38
CA MET A 11 -33.41 10.11 -10.40
C MET A 11 -32.70 10.43 -9.08
N PRO A 12 -32.57 9.48 -8.14
CA PRO A 12 -31.50 9.59 -7.18
C PRO A 12 -30.24 9.49 -8.02
N SER A 13 -29.60 10.61 -8.31
CA SER A 13 -28.16 10.63 -8.40
C SER A 13 -27.70 10.19 -7.02
N VAL A 14 -27.58 8.88 -6.83
CA VAL A 14 -26.64 8.36 -5.85
C VAL A 14 -25.31 8.92 -6.33
N ALA A 15 -24.93 10.05 -5.77
CA ALA A 15 -23.54 10.29 -5.50
C ALA A 15 -23.14 9.18 -4.54
N ALA A 16 -22.96 7.96 -5.08
CA ALA A 16 -22.00 7.05 -4.51
C ALA A 16 -20.73 7.88 -4.53
N ALA A 17 -20.31 8.35 -3.36
CA ALA A 17 -18.91 8.69 -3.18
C ALA A 17 -18.19 7.44 -3.67
N ASP A 18 -17.58 7.53 -4.86
CA ASP A 18 -16.89 6.43 -5.50
C ASP A 18 -15.82 6.02 -4.51
N TRP A 19 -16.08 4.93 -3.79
CA TRP A 19 -15.22 4.51 -2.71
C TRP A 19 -13.93 4.05 -3.38
N SER A 20 -12.80 4.59 -2.93
CA SER A 20 -11.47 4.22 -3.42
C SER A 20 -10.58 3.90 -2.23
N THR A 21 -9.79 2.83 -2.37
CA THR A 21 -8.81 2.46 -1.35
C THR A 21 -7.63 3.41 -1.36
N ARG A 22 -7.28 3.92 -0.18
CA ARG A 22 -6.06 4.70 0.02
C ARG A 22 -4.90 3.79 0.43
N PRO A 23 -3.63 4.18 0.18
CA PRO A 23 -2.47 3.42 0.63
C PRO A 23 -2.52 3.07 2.11
N THR A 24 -3.02 3.98 2.95
CA THR A 24 -3.15 3.84 4.41
C THR A 24 -4.14 2.76 4.87
N MET A 25 -4.96 2.21 3.95
CA MET A 25 -5.85 1.09 4.26
C MET A 25 -5.12 -0.25 4.34
N PHE A 26 -3.85 -0.34 3.91
CA PHE A 26 -3.11 -1.58 3.82
C PHE A 26 -1.87 -1.59 4.72
N SER A 27 -1.49 -2.77 5.21
CA SER A 27 -0.13 -3.00 5.74
C SER A 27 0.82 -3.35 4.58
N TYR A 28 2.08 -2.93 4.74
CA TYR A 28 3.19 -3.18 3.84
C TYR A 28 4.37 -3.86 4.55
N ASP A 29 4.21 -4.27 5.81
CA ASP A 29 5.30 -4.79 6.64
C ASP A 29 5.98 -5.99 5.97
N ALA A 30 5.20 -6.94 5.46
CA ALA A 30 5.73 -8.11 4.76
C ALA A 30 6.47 -7.74 3.45
N THR A 31 5.96 -6.77 2.70
CA THR A 31 6.64 -6.28 1.48
C THR A 31 7.96 -5.59 1.84
N PHE A 32 7.97 -4.83 2.93
CA PHE A 32 9.14 -4.13 3.43
C PHE A 32 10.20 -5.10 3.96
N ASP A 33 9.79 -6.13 4.72
CA ASP A 33 10.67 -7.20 5.19
C ASP A 33 11.36 -7.92 4.02
N LEU A 34 10.63 -8.15 2.92
CA LEU A 34 11.18 -8.78 1.73
C LEU A 34 12.21 -7.88 1.02
N CYS A 35 11.92 -6.58 0.86
CA CYS A 35 12.85 -5.68 0.17
C CYS A 35 14.10 -5.35 1.02
N THR A 36 14.00 -5.47 2.34
CA THR A 36 15.11 -5.26 3.29
C THR A 36 15.90 -6.53 3.58
N ALA A 37 15.60 -7.66 2.94
CA ALA A 37 16.28 -8.93 3.20
C ALA A 37 17.80 -8.92 2.89
N ASP A 38 18.28 -8.01 2.04
CA ASP A 38 19.71 -7.81 1.76
C ASP A 38 20.12 -6.35 2.10
N PRO A 39 20.74 -6.10 3.26
CA PRO A 39 21.16 -4.76 3.66
C PRO A 39 22.32 -4.20 2.83
N THR A 40 22.89 -4.98 1.91
CA THR A 40 23.97 -4.55 1.01
C THR A 40 23.49 -4.29 -0.42
N ALA A 41 22.19 -4.44 -0.68
CA ALA A 41 21.62 -4.20 -1.99
C ALA A 41 21.90 -2.76 -2.46
N PRO A 42 22.34 -2.56 -3.72
CA PRO A 42 22.45 -1.23 -4.30
C PRO A 42 21.07 -0.60 -4.41
N ASP A 43 20.99 0.72 -4.22
CA ASP A 43 19.74 1.49 -4.36
C ASP A 43 18.60 0.92 -3.50
N LEU A 44 18.91 0.48 -2.28
CA LEU A 44 17.98 -0.20 -1.35
C LEU A 44 16.68 0.59 -1.15
N ALA A 45 16.78 1.90 -0.92
CA ALA A 45 15.63 2.78 -0.79
C ALA A 45 14.74 2.77 -2.04
N ALA A 46 15.32 2.97 -3.22
CA ALA A 46 14.58 2.95 -4.48
C ALA A 46 13.94 1.57 -4.76
N THR A 47 14.69 0.50 -4.52
CA THR A 47 14.18 -0.89 -4.67
C THR A 47 12.99 -1.15 -3.75
N CYS A 48 13.05 -0.70 -2.50
CA CYS A 48 11.94 -0.79 -1.57
C CYS A 48 10.75 0.08 -2.01
N ALA A 49 10.99 1.29 -2.53
CA ALA A 49 9.93 2.15 -3.07
C ALA A 49 9.18 1.46 -4.22
N ASP A 50 9.91 0.83 -5.14
CA ASP A 50 9.33 0.09 -6.27
C ASP A 50 8.48 -1.10 -5.79
N ALA A 51 8.97 -1.85 -4.79
CA ALA A 51 8.25 -2.96 -4.19
C ALA A 51 6.95 -2.49 -3.51
N LEU A 52 7.00 -1.41 -2.73
CA LEU A 52 5.82 -0.81 -2.08
C LEU A 52 4.79 -0.31 -3.10
N ASN A 53 5.25 0.31 -4.19
CA ASN A 53 4.37 0.76 -5.27
C ASN A 53 3.68 -0.43 -5.96
N ALA A 54 4.44 -1.46 -6.32
CA ALA A 54 3.88 -2.69 -6.90
C ALA A 54 2.85 -3.35 -5.98
N ALA A 55 3.14 -3.42 -4.67
CA ALA A 55 2.22 -3.94 -3.68
C ALA A 55 0.94 -3.10 -3.58
N TYR A 56 1.04 -1.76 -3.58
CA TYR A 56 -0.14 -0.90 -3.56
C TYR A 56 -1.02 -1.08 -4.81
N VAL A 57 -0.42 -1.13 -6.00
CA VAL A 57 -1.12 -1.39 -7.27
C VAL A 57 -1.93 -2.69 -7.18
N LEU A 58 -1.30 -3.77 -6.71
CA LEU A 58 -1.94 -5.07 -6.56
C LEU A 58 -3.06 -5.05 -5.51
N LYS A 59 -2.80 -4.51 -4.31
CA LYS A 59 -3.79 -4.41 -3.23
C LYS A 59 -5.01 -3.59 -3.65
N ARG A 60 -4.80 -2.50 -4.40
CA ARG A 60 -5.89 -1.68 -4.98
C ARG A 60 -6.71 -2.46 -6.00
N ALA A 61 -6.07 -3.20 -6.90
CA ALA A 61 -6.76 -4.02 -7.90
C ALA A 61 -7.60 -5.13 -7.24
N VAL A 62 -7.05 -5.81 -6.21
CA VAL A 62 -7.79 -6.81 -5.43
C VAL A 62 -9.01 -6.18 -4.75
N ALA A 63 -8.83 -5.03 -4.10
CA ALA A 63 -9.93 -4.33 -3.43
C ALA A 63 -11.03 -3.90 -4.41
N TRP A 64 -10.66 -3.45 -5.62
CA TRP A 64 -11.60 -3.11 -6.67
C TRP A 64 -12.37 -4.33 -7.21
N ALA A 65 -11.68 -5.45 -7.42
CA ALA A 65 -12.31 -6.70 -7.83
C ALA A 65 -13.33 -7.16 -6.76
N VAL A 66 -12.97 -7.10 -5.47
CA VAL A 66 -13.85 -7.43 -4.35
C VAL A 66 -15.06 -6.50 -4.27
N TYR A 67 -14.85 -5.18 -4.44
CA TYR A 67 -15.94 -4.21 -4.48
C TYR A 67 -16.94 -4.53 -5.60
N THR A 68 -16.43 -4.87 -6.79
CA THR A 68 -17.25 -5.21 -7.97
C THR A 68 -17.98 -6.55 -7.82
N CYS A 69 -17.49 -7.44 -6.96
CA CYS A 69 -18.13 -8.72 -6.69
C CYS A 69 -19.44 -8.62 -5.91
N GLN A 70 -19.71 -7.50 -5.23
CA GLN A 70 -20.91 -7.38 -4.39
C GLN A 70 -22.21 -7.51 -5.22
N PRO A 71 -23.24 -8.24 -4.71
CA PRO A 71 -23.35 -8.86 -3.39
C PRO A 71 -22.86 -10.32 -3.32
N GLU A 72 -22.16 -10.82 -4.35
CA GLU A 72 -21.67 -12.19 -4.40
C GLU A 72 -20.44 -12.38 -3.50
N SER A 73 -20.22 -13.62 -3.04
CA SER A 73 -19.00 -13.96 -2.32
C SER A 73 -17.80 -13.88 -3.26
N ILE A 74 -16.69 -13.32 -2.79
CA ILE A 74 -15.43 -13.25 -3.55
C ILE A 74 -14.93 -14.64 -4.00
N ALA A 75 -15.28 -15.71 -3.28
CA ALA A 75 -14.88 -17.07 -3.63
C ALA A 75 -15.57 -17.61 -4.89
N ALA A 76 -16.73 -17.04 -5.26
CA ALA A 76 -17.49 -17.43 -6.44
C ALA A 76 -17.35 -16.44 -7.61
N CYS A 77 -16.67 -15.32 -7.38
CA CYS A 77 -16.71 -14.16 -8.25
C CYS A 77 -15.39 -14.02 -9.05
N ALA A 78 -15.22 -14.87 -10.07
CA ALA A 78 -13.99 -14.88 -10.86
C ALA A 78 -13.87 -13.70 -11.83
N ALA A 79 -14.98 -13.29 -12.45
CA ALA A 79 -14.96 -12.33 -13.56
C ALA A 79 -14.33 -10.96 -13.22
N PRO A 80 -14.59 -10.33 -12.06
CA PRO A 80 -13.93 -9.08 -11.68
C PRO A 80 -12.43 -9.22 -11.43
N PHE A 81 -11.98 -10.36 -10.89
CA PHE A 81 -10.55 -10.63 -10.72
C PHE A 81 -9.85 -10.81 -12.08
N GLU A 82 -10.46 -11.58 -12.98
CA GLU A 82 -9.92 -11.78 -14.33
C GLU A 82 -9.85 -10.48 -15.14
N ALA A 83 -10.80 -9.56 -14.93
CA ALA A 83 -10.78 -8.23 -15.55
C ALA A 83 -9.56 -7.40 -15.13
N GLU A 84 -9.10 -7.55 -13.89
CA GLU A 84 -7.89 -6.93 -13.36
C GLU A 84 -6.61 -7.73 -13.65
N GLY A 85 -6.73 -8.90 -14.30
CA GLY A 85 -5.62 -9.82 -14.53
C GLY A 85 -5.20 -10.62 -13.30
N LEU A 86 -6.05 -10.69 -12.29
CA LEU A 86 -5.79 -11.33 -11.01
C LEU A 86 -6.26 -12.79 -11.02
N PRO A 87 -5.50 -13.71 -10.40
CA PRO A 87 -5.91 -15.11 -10.32
C PRO A 87 -7.02 -15.29 -9.26
N ALA A 88 -8.25 -15.53 -9.71
CA ALA A 88 -9.41 -15.73 -8.82
C ALA A 88 -9.22 -16.87 -7.78
N VAL A 89 -8.31 -17.82 -8.04
CA VAL A 89 -7.96 -18.89 -7.09
C VAL A 89 -7.44 -18.33 -5.76
N ALA A 90 -6.69 -17.22 -5.76
CA ALA A 90 -6.17 -16.63 -4.52
C ALA A 90 -7.30 -16.04 -3.66
N ALA A 91 -8.33 -15.45 -4.28
CA ALA A 91 -9.51 -14.97 -3.57
C ALA A 91 -10.30 -16.13 -2.92
N ARG A 92 -10.40 -17.26 -3.62
CA ARG A 92 -11.02 -18.48 -3.08
C ARG A 92 -10.21 -19.05 -1.91
N ILE A 93 -8.89 -19.15 -2.06
CA ILE A 93 -8.01 -19.62 -0.98
C ILE A 93 -8.17 -18.73 0.25
N ALA A 94 -8.16 -17.41 0.08
CA ALA A 94 -8.38 -16.46 1.17
C ALA A 94 -9.66 -16.78 1.95
N VAL A 95 -10.80 -16.95 1.27
CA VAL A 95 -12.07 -17.31 1.93
C VAL A 95 -11.99 -18.67 2.62
N ASP A 96 -11.37 -19.66 2.00
CA ASP A 96 -11.21 -21.01 2.56
C ASP A 96 -10.35 -20.99 3.85
N THR A 97 -9.49 -19.97 4.06
CA THR A 97 -8.75 -19.76 5.32
C THR A 97 -9.59 -19.14 6.45
N GLY A 98 -10.84 -18.73 6.17
CA GLY A 98 -11.72 -18.11 7.17
C GLY A 98 -11.46 -16.62 7.41
N CYS A 99 -11.00 -15.90 6.37
CA CYS A 99 -10.82 -14.45 6.44
C CYS A 99 -12.14 -13.70 6.71
N ASP A 100 -12.02 -12.49 7.25
CA ASP A 100 -13.14 -11.57 7.43
C ASP A 100 -13.60 -11.02 6.07
N ALA A 101 -14.85 -11.31 5.72
CA ALA A 101 -15.50 -10.90 4.47
C ALA A 101 -16.46 -9.71 4.67
N THR A 102 -16.23 -8.89 5.70
CA THR A 102 -16.97 -7.63 5.90
C THR A 102 -16.97 -6.79 4.62
N ASP A 103 -18.09 -6.16 4.32
CA ASP A 103 -18.24 -5.42 3.07
C ASP A 103 -17.30 -4.20 3.02
N ILE A 104 -16.37 -4.26 2.08
CA ILE A 104 -15.35 -3.23 1.89
C ILE A 104 -15.95 -1.88 1.44
N ALA A 105 -17.12 -1.87 0.81
CA ALA A 105 -17.83 -0.65 0.44
C ALA A 105 -18.25 0.19 1.66
N THR A 106 -18.37 -0.46 2.83
CA THR A 106 -18.70 0.20 4.10
C THR A 106 -17.46 0.52 4.94
N TRP A 107 -16.26 0.12 4.50
CA TRP A 107 -15.04 0.31 5.24
C TRP A 107 -14.58 1.78 5.21
N PRO A 108 -14.14 2.37 6.34
CA PRO A 108 -13.65 3.73 6.34
C PRO A 108 -12.36 3.85 5.49
N GLN A 109 -12.30 4.83 4.59
CA GLN A 109 -11.15 5.04 3.67
C GLN A 109 -9.80 5.29 4.37
N ASN A 110 -9.82 5.71 5.64
CA ASN A 110 -8.62 6.02 6.42
C ASN A 110 -8.41 5.04 7.59
N ALA A 111 -9.20 3.96 7.65
CA ALA A 111 -8.99 2.91 8.64
C ALA A 111 -8.22 1.76 7.98
N PRO A 112 -7.14 1.27 8.61
CA PRO A 112 -6.45 0.09 8.11
C PRO A 112 -7.44 -1.09 8.04
N LEU A 113 -7.36 -1.85 6.95
CA LEU A 113 -7.94 -3.17 6.89
C LEU A 113 -7.25 -4.06 7.92
N LEU A 114 -8.03 -4.95 8.54
CA LEU A 114 -7.44 -5.98 9.38
C LEU A 114 -6.63 -6.94 8.49
N ASN A 115 -5.48 -7.42 8.98
CA ASN A 115 -4.65 -8.36 8.23
C ASN A 115 -5.39 -9.67 7.89
N ASN A 116 -6.41 -10.04 8.67
CA ASN A 116 -7.26 -11.19 8.40
C ASN A 116 -8.46 -10.88 7.49
N HIS A 117 -8.59 -9.67 6.96
CA HIS A 117 -9.63 -9.33 6.00
C HIS A 117 -9.36 -10.01 4.65
N CYS A 118 -10.38 -10.46 3.94
CA CYS A 118 -10.20 -11.25 2.72
C CYS A 118 -9.46 -10.51 1.60
N VAL A 119 -9.58 -9.18 1.54
CA VAL A 119 -8.78 -8.35 0.63
C VAL A 119 -7.29 -8.38 0.99
N ALA A 120 -6.96 -8.28 2.28
CA ALA A 120 -5.57 -8.33 2.74
C ALA A 120 -4.96 -9.71 2.46
N VAL A 121 -5.63 -10.78 2.91
CA VAL A 121 -5.17 -12.16 2.72
C VAL A 121 -5.02 -12.53 1.25
N ALA A 122 -6.00 -12.20 0.40
CA ALA A 122 -5.91 -12.49 -1.04
C ALA A 122 -4.77 -11.70 -1.69
N SER A 123 -4.55 -10.45 -1.29
CA SER A 123 -3.45 -9.64 -1.81
C SER A 123 -2.09 -10.21 -1.40
N ASP A 124 -1.94 -10.64 -0.14
CA ASP A 124 -0.67 -11.18 0.35
C ASP A 124 -0.32 -12.49 -0.37
N ILE A 125 -1.29 -13.39 -0.57
CA ILE A 125 -1.10 -14.59 -1.41
C ILE A 125 -0.63 -14.21 -2.82
N MET A 126 -1.24 -13.18 -3.42
CA MET A 126 -0.88 -12.75 -4.77
C MET A 126 0.52 -12.09 -4.84
N ILE A 127 0.90 -11.34 -3.80
CA ILE A 127 2.25 -10.76 -3.68
C ILE A 127 3.28 -11.88 -3.59
N ASP A 128 3.04 -12.88 -2.74
CA ASP A 128 3.95 -14.03 -2.54
C ASP A 128 4.13 -14.85 -3.83
N GLU A 129 3.08 -14.95 -4.64
CA GLU A 129 3.10 -15.65 -5.94
C GLU A 129 3.61 -14.78 -7.11
N GLY A 130 4.00 -13.52 -6.85
CA GLY A 130 4.56 -12.62 -7.86
C GLY A 130 3.55 -12.15 -8.92
N VAL A 131 2.27 -12.02 -8.55
CA VAL A 131 1.20 -11.58 -9.45
C VAL A 131 1.36 -10.10 -9.78
N VAL A 132 1.21 -9.76 -11.06
CA VAL A 132 1.21 -8.37 -11.55
C VAL A 132 -0.12 -8.06 -12.23
N PRO A 133 -0.90 -7.06 -11.77
CA PRO A 133 -2.17 -6.69 -12.39
C PRO A 133 -2.03 -6.15 -13.81
N VAL A 134 -3.10 -6.24 -14.61
CA VAL A 134 -3.13 -5.72 -16.00
C VAL A 134 -3.22 -4.18 -16.03
N PHE A 135 -3.91 -3.57 -15.07
CA PHE A 135 -4.02 -2.12 -14.93
C PHE A 135 -3.07 -1.59 -13.86
N ALA A 136 -1.79 -1.47 -14.23
CA ALA A 136 -0.73 -1.10 -13.31
C ALA A 136 -0.44 0.41 -13.22
N GLU A 137 -1.18 1.26 -13.94
CA GLU A 137 -0.82 2.67 -14.02
C GLU A 137 -1.24 3.44 -12.75
N ILE A 138 -0.27 3.61 -11.85
CA ILE A 138 -0.26 4.66 -10.83
C ILE A 138 0.84 5.63 -11.25
N THR A 139 0.59 6.40 -12.30
CA THR A 139 1.45 7.56 -12.55
C THR A 139 1.14 8.59 -11.48
N CYS A 140 2.13 8.92 -10.65
CA CYS A 140 2.06 9.97 -9.64
C CYS A 140 1.70 11.37 -10.20
N GLY A 141 1.50 11.52 -11.52
CA GLY A 141 1.01 12.75 -12.14
C GLY A 141 -0.46 13.08 -11.84
N LEU A 142 -1.37 12.09 -11.75
CA LEU A 142 -2.81 12.33 -11.51
C LEU A 142 -3.26 12.06 -10.06
N LEU A 143 -2.43 11.38 -9.26
CA LEU A 143 -2.75 10.87 -7.91
C LEU A 143 -1.79 11.41 -6.85
N GLY A 144 -1.60 12.74 -6.83
CA GLY A 144 -0.62 13.39 -5.96
C GLY A 144 -0.77 13.07 -4.46
N ASP A 145 -1.98 12.79 -3.99
CA ASP A 145 -2.23 12.44 -2.57
C ASP A 145 -1.86 10.98 -2.26
N GLU A 146 -2.12 10.02 -3.16
CA GLU A 146 -1.79 8.61 -2.94
C GLU A 146 -0.28 8.38 -2.96
N CYS A 147 0.44 8.99 -3.92
CA CYS A 147 1.90 8.89 -3.93
C CYS A 147 2.51 9.56 -2.70
N ARG A 148 1.99 10.72 -2.28
CA ARG A 148 2.43 11.39 -1.05
C ARG A 148 2.24 10.50 0.19
N ASP A 149 1.10 9.84 0.29
CA ASP A 149 0.79 8.94 1.40
C ASP A 149 1.70 7.71 1.37
N LEU A 150 1.97 7.13 0.19
CA LEU A 150 2.89 6.00 0.04
C LEU A 150 4.33 6.38 0.42
N HIS A 151 4.81 7.55 0.00
CA HIS A 151 6.12 8.06 0.39
C HIS A 151 6.24 8.27 1.91
N ARG A 152 5.18 8.77 2.56
CA ARG A 152 5.14 8.89 4.03
C ARG A 152 5.18 7.53 4.71
N ILE A 153 4.41 6.55 4.22
CA ILE A 153 4.43 5.18 4.73
C ILE A 153 5.84 4.61 4.61
N HIS A 154 6.49 4.80 3.47
CA HIS A 154 7.86 4.34 3.24
C HIS A 154 8.86 4.94 4.25
N ALA A 155 8.80 6.25 4.48
CA ALA A 155 9.64 6.91 5.47
C ALA A 155 9.38 6.38 6.89
N THR A 156 8.11 6.18 7.27
CA THR A 156 7.75 5.62 8.57
C THR A 156 8.29 4.20 8.76
N LEU A 157 8.17 3.33 7.74
CA LEU A 157 8.68 1.95 7.80
C LEU A 157 10.19 1.93 8.06
N TRP A 158 10.95 2.78 7.37
CA TRP A 158 12.38 2.91 7.61
C TRP A 158 12.71 3.43 9.01
N LEU A 159 12.01 4.47 9.47
CA LEU A 159 12.21 5.01 10.81
C LEU A 159 11.95 3.94 11.89
N ASP A 160 10.84 3.22 11.78
CA ASP A 160 10.48 2.16 12.72
C ASP A 160 11.54 1.04 12.70
N ALA A 161 12.04 0.68 11.52
CA ALA A 161 13.09 -0.33 11.38
C ALA A 161 14.44 0.12 11.99
N VAL A 162 14.82 1.40 11.85
CA VAL A 162 16.00 1.96 12.51
C VAL A 162 15.85 1.88 14.03
N LEU A 163 14.72 2.33 14.56
CA LEU A 163 14.44 2.35 16.00
C LEU A 163 14.36 0.94 16.59
N ALA A 164 13.86 -0.04 15.83
CA ALA A 164 13.82 -1.44 16.23
C ALA A 164 15.22 -2.06 16.39
N MET A 165 16.21 -1.61 15.59
CA MET A 165 17.61 -2.05 15.74
C MET A 165 18.36 -1.32 16.85
N SER A 166 18.17 -0.01 16.98
CA SER A 166 18.89 0.77 17.99
C SER A 166 18.19 2.09 18.33
N ASP A 167 17.84 2.27 19.59
CA ASP A 167 17.31 3.54 20.13
C ASP A 167 18.35 4.25 21.02
N SER A 168 19.60 4.30 20.56
CA SER A 168 20.68 4.95 21.30
C SER A 168 20.76 6.46 21.04
N ASP A 169 21.38 7.22 21.95
CA ASP A 169 21.67 8.64 21.75
C ASP A 169 22.42 8.90 20.43
N LEU A 170 23.31 7.99 20.04
CA LEU A 170 24.04 8.08 18.76
C LEU A 170 23.11 7.87 17.57
N THR A 171 22.17 6.93 17.65
CA THR A 171 21.18 6.70 16.59
C THR A 171 20.24 7.90 16.46
N GLN A 172 19.77 8.45 17.58
CA GLN A 172 18.95 9.66 17.60
C GLN A 172 19.69 10.87 17.01
N LEU A 173 20.99 11.02 17.30
CA LEU A 173 21.82 12.04 16.67
C LEU A 173 21.94 11.83 15.15
N ARG A 174 22.13 10.59 14.67
CA ARG A 174 22.15 10.29 13.22
C ARG A 174 20.84 10.64 12.53
N LEU A 175 19.71 10.30 13.15
CA LEU A 175 18.37 10.65 12.66
C LEU A 175 18.16 12.17 12.57
N THR A 176 18.63 12.91 13.58
CA THR A 176 18.54 14.37 13.59
C THR A 176 19.36 14.99 12.46
N ILE A 177 20.62 14.55 12.31
CA ILE A 177 21.50 15.03 11.23
C ILE A 177 20.91 14.73 9.86
N ALA A 178 20.35 13.54 9.66
CA ALA A 178 19.69 13.15 8.40
C ALA A 178 18.54 14.10 8.04
N GLY A 179 17.64 14.40 8.98
CA GLY A 179 16.54 15.33 8.74
C GLY A 179 17.02 16.77 8.46
N ASP A 180 18.05 17.23 9.17
CA ASP A 180 18.66 18.54 8.92
C ASP A 180 19.28 18.62 7.51
N ASP A 181 19.98 17.57 7.06
CA ASP A 181 20.58 17.50 5.73
C ASP A 181 19.52 17.59 4.62
N CYS A 182 18.40 16.90 4.77
CA CYS A 182 17.32 16.92 3.79
C CYS A 182 16.63 18.29 3.74
N THR A 183 16.31 18.87 4.89
CA THR A 183 15.67 20.20 4.96
C THR A 183 16.58 21.36 4.56
N ALA A 184 17.90 21.19 4.63
CA ALA A 184 18.86 22.16 4.12
C ALA A 184 18.96 22.19 2.58
N SER A 185 18.50 21.13 1.92
CA SER A 185 18.75 20.90 0.49
C SER A 185 17.64 21.36 -0.46
N ASP A 186 16.37 21.39 -0.03
CA ASP A 186 15.24 21.77 -0.90
C ASP A 186 13.98 22.22 -0.12
N ILE A 187 13.01 22.84 -0.81
CA ILE A 187 11.68 23.19 -0.29
C ILE A 187 10.55 22.37 -0.94
N ASP A 188 10.84 21.57 -1.96
CA ASP A 188 9.85 20.65 -2.55
C ASP A 188 9.61 19.44 -1.63
N PHE A 189 8.35 19.22 -1.24
CA PHE A 189 7.97 18.14 -0.35
C PHE A 189 8.38 16.75 -0.89
N THR A 190 8.29 16.52 -2.19
CA THR A 190 8.63 15.22 -2.77
C THR A 190 10.13 14.96 -2.65
N ILE A 191 10.94 15.97 -2.96
CA ILE A 191 12.41 15.89 -2.84
C ILE A 191 12.81 15.68 -1.37
N LEU A 192 12.14 16.36 -0.44
CA LEU A 192 12.38 16.20 0.99
C LEU A 192 12.13 14.75 1.45
N VAL A 193 10.99 14.16 1.07
CA VAL A 193 10.65 12.80 1.52
C VAL A 193 11.51 11.75 0.82
N GLU A 194 11.87 11.93 -0.45
CA GLU A 194 12.84 11.05 -1.13
C GLU A 194 14.20 11.07 -0.42
N CYS A 195 14.70 12.26 -0.08
CA CYS A 195 15.91 12.39 0.71
C CYS A 195 15.78 11.72 2.09
N ASP A 196 14.69 11.95 2.82
CA ASP A 196 14.48 11.36 4.15
C ASP A 196 14.50 9.83 4.08
N VAL A 197 13.80 9.25 3.10
CA VAL A 197 13.78 7.80 2.86
C VAL A 197 15.19 7.27 2.59
N ASP A 198 15.95 7.91 1.69
CA ASP A 198 17.31 7.50 1.36
C ASP A 198 18.21 7.52 2.60
N ARG A 199 18.14 8.58 3.41
CA ARG A 199 18.94 8.69 4.64
C ARG A 199 18.57 7.66 5.68
N LEU A 200 17.28 7.40 5.87
CA LEU A 200 16.83 6.40 6.83
C LEU A 200 17.25 4.99 6.40
N ALA A 201 17.17 4.67 5.11
CA ALA A 201 17.65 3.41 4.54
C ALA A 201 19.17 3.25 4.74
N GLU A 202 19.96 4.31 4.50
CA GLU A 202 21.41 4.31 4.76
C GLU A 202 21.73 4.04 6.24
N ILE A 203 21.02 4.70 7.16
CA ILE A 203 21.22 4.49 8.61
C ILE A 203 20.88 3.04 8.98
N TRP A 204 19.75 2.53 8.49
CA TRP A 204 19.32 1.16 8.72
C TRP A 204 20.36 0.16 8.20
N ALA A 205 20.78 0.28 6.94
CA ALA A 205 21.75 -0.64 6.33
C ALA A 205 23.07 -0.68 7.11
N ASN A 206 23.55 0.48 7.57
CA ASN A 206 24.76 0.56 8.41
C ASN A 206 24.61 -0.16 9.76
N LEU A 207 23.45 -0.03 10.40
CA LEU A 207 23.15 -0.70 11.67
C LEU A 207 22.99 -2.22 11.48
N ALA A 208 22.33 -2.65 10.40
CA ALA A 208 22.17 -4.05 10.06
C ALA A 208 23.54 -4.73 9.86
N GLN A 209 24.43 -4.09 9.08
CA GLN A 209 25.79 -4.59 8.86
C GLN A 209 26.64 -4.64 10.15
N GLN A 210 26.50 -3.67 11.05
CA GLN A 210 27.18 -3.69 12.36
C GLN A 210 26.71 -4.89 13.19
N THR A 211 25.40 -5.13 13.21
CA THR A 211 24.78 -6.24 13.94
C THR A 211 25.25 -7.59 13.40
N GLU A 212 25.41 -7.74 12.08
CA GLU A 212 25.95 -8.97 11.47
C GLU A 212 27.43 -9.21 11.83
N GLN A 213 28.22 -8.14 12.01
CA GLN A 213 29.64 -8.27 12.37
C GLN A 213 29.87 -8.59 13.85
N GLU A 214 28.92 -8.23 14.72
CA GLU A 214 28.97 -8.48 16.16
C GLU A 214 28.47 -9.88 16.55
N ASN A 215 27.77 -10.57 15.64
CA ASN A 215 27.24 -11.94 15.80
C ASN A 215 28.15 -13.02 15.19
#